data_AF-A0A8X6QW73-F1
#
_entry.id   AF-A0A8X6QW73-F1
#
_cell.length_a   1.000
_cell.length_b   1.000
_cell.length_c   1.000
_cell.angle_alpha   90.00
_cell.angle_beta   90.00
_cell.angle_gamma   90.00
#
_symmetry.space_group_name_H-M   'P 1'
#
loop_
_entity.id
_entity.type
_entity.pdbx_description
1 polymer ?
#
loop_
_entity_poly.entity_id
_entity_poly.type
_entity_poly.pdbx_seq_one_letter_code
_entity_poly.pdbx_strand_id
1 'polypeptide(L)'
;MGNIWNTLSLLKAPVHFLKRFGVPATIITDQVLQFDSQLLRSIAAICRAKVGHTTHYHPQCNGKVERLHRILKGAIKAHNDIKWTESLPTVLLGLRAALRPDIKHTIAQMVYGTCIKLPDEFLNPPTINMDPQKFVTKLQQHMEDIQPLESPCTRKKKNFVHKELKSC
;
A
#
# COMPACT_ATOMS: atom_id res chain seq x y z
N MET A 1 3.58 24.43 -34.37
CA MET A 1 3.45 22.97 -34.53
C MET A 1 4.18 22.31 -33.38
N GLY A 2 3.47 21.79 -32.36
CA GLY A 2 4.12 21.37 -31.12
C GLY A 2 3.29 20.34 -30.35
N ASN A 3 3.76 19.09 -30.39
CA ASN A 3 3.67 18.05 -29.38
C ASN A 3 2.27 17.77 -28.80
N ILE A 4 1.44 17.17 -29.66
CA ILE A 4 0.32 16.32 -29.29
C ILE A 4 0.92 15.07 -28.61
N TRP A 5 1.17 15.14 -27.31
CA TRP A 5 1.20 13.92 -26.51
C TRP A 5 -0.21 13.35 -26.56
N ASN A 6 -0.41 12.33 -27.40
CA ASN A 6 -1.70 11.69 -27.67
C ASN A 6 -2.52 11.56 -26.37
N THR A 7 -3.72 12.14 -26.34
CA THR A 7 -4.68 12.03 -25.22
C THR A 7 -4.88 10.55 -24.84
N LEU A 8 -4.86 9.66 -25.83
CA LEU A 8 -4.93 8.20 -25.66
C LEU A 8 -3.76 7.61 -24.84
N SER A 9 -2.55 8.17 -24.94
CA SER A 9 -1.40 7.71 -24.15
C SER A 9 -1.53 8.10 -22.68
N LEU A 10 -2.07 9.30 -22.39
CA LEU A 10 -2.31 9.76 -21.02
C LEU A 10 -3.37 8.91 -20.31
N LEU A 11 -4.33 8.37 -21.05
CA LEU A 11 -5.41 7.53 -20.53
C LEU A 11 -4.97 6.10 -20.17
N LYS A 12 -3.79 5.64 -20.63
CA LYS A 12 -3.25 4.33 -20.25
C LYS A 12 -2.95 4.25 -18.75
N ALA A 13 -2.49 5.36 -18.15
CA ALA A 13 -2.10 5.40 -16.75
C ALA A 13 -3.30 5.24 -15.79
N PRO A 14 -4.42 5.99 -15.93
CA PRO A 14 -5.63 5.76 -15.13
C PRO A 14 -6.18 4.34 -15.24
N VAL A 15 -6.26 3.79 -16.46
CA VAL A 15 -6.78 2.43 -16.67
C VAL A 15 -5.88 1.38 -16.01
N HIS A 16 -4.56 1.53 -16.12
CA HIS A 16 -3.62 0.64 -15.44
C HIS A 16 -3.70 0.76 -13.91
N PHE A 17 -3.90 1.96 -13.38
CA PHE A 17 -4.13 2.19 -11.95
C PHE A 17 -5.40 1.47 -11.48
N LEU A 18 -6.52 1.64 -12.19
CA LEU A 18 -7.80 0.99 -11.85
C LEU A 18 -7.68 -0.54 -11.86
N LYS A 19 -6.98 -1.11 -12.84
CA LYS A 19 -6.74 -2.57 -12.89
C LYS A 19 -5.91 -3.09 -11.72
N ARG A 20 -5.02 -2.27 -11.16
CA ARG A 20 -4.08 -2.70 -10.13
C ARG A 20 -4.54 -2.41 -8.70
N PHE A 21 -5.24 -1.30 -8.48
CA PHE A 21 -5.64 -0.82 -7.15
C PHE A 21 -7.15 -0.69 -6.97
N GLY A 22 -7.93 -0.90 -8.04
CA GLY A 22 -9.37 -0.73 -8.03
C GLY A 22 -9.82 0.72 -8.21
N VAL A 23 -11.12 0.95 -8.04
CA VAL A 23 -11.76 2.24 -8.26
C VAL A 23 -11.61 3.13 -7.02
N PRO A 24 -10.98 4.31 -7.13
CA PRO A 24 -10.95 5.27 -6.03
C PRO A 24 -12.32 5.95 -5.84
N ALA A 25 -12.65 6.29 -4.59
CA ALA A 25 -13.90 7.01 -4.29
C ALA A 25 -13.91 8.44 -4.85
N THR A 26 -12.75 9.09 -4.94
CA THR A 26 -12.61 10.45 -5.45
C THR A 26 -11.31 10.59 -6.22
N ILE A 27 -11.39 11.20 -7.40
CA ILE A 27 -10.27 11.52 -8.28
C ILE A 27 -10.13 13.04 -8.26
N ILE A 28 -8.94 13.54 -7.93
CA ILE A 28 -8.64 14.97 -7.93
C ILE A 28 -7.69 15.23 -9.10
N THR A 29 -8.05 16.15 -9.99
CA THR A 29 -7.22 16.53 -11.13
C THR A 29 -6.97 18.03 -11.19
N ASP A 30 -5.86 18.41 -11.82
CA ASP A 30 -5.59 19.81 -12.14
C ASP A 30 -6.45 20.28 -13.32
N GLN A 31 -6.75 21.58 -13.37
CA GLN A 31 -7.54 22.21 -14.44
C GLN A 31 -6.81 22.31 -15.78
N VAL A 32 -5.72 21.57 -15.97
CA VAL A 32 -5.01 21.52 -17.24
C VAL A 32 -5.85 20.73 -18.24
N LEU A 33 -6.06 21.29 -19.43
CA LEU A 33 -6.88 20.74 -20.53
C LEU A 33 -6.63 19.26 -20.84
N GLN A 34 -5.42 18.76 -20.59
CA GLN A 34 -5.04 17.35 -20.81
C GLN A 34 -5.70 16.38 -19.83
N PHE A 35 -5.98 16.83 -18.60
CA PHE A 35 -6.64 16.03 -17.55
C PHE A 35 -8.14 16.30 -17.46
N ASP A 36 -8.65 17.37 -18.08
CA ASP A 36 -10.08 17.64 -18.23
C ASP A 36 -10.70 17.00 -19.48
N SER A 37 -10.20 15.83 -19.87
CA SER A 37 -10.77 15.11 -21.01
C SER A 37 -12.18 14.61 -20.69
N GLN A 38 -13.12 14.80 -21.62
CA GLN A 38 -14.48 14.25 -21.54
C GLN A 38 -14.45 12.74 -21.23
N LEU A 39 -13.44 12.03 -21.74
CA LEU A 39 -13.26 10.61 -21.49
C LEU A 39 -12.92 10.27 -20.03
N LEU A 40 -12.10 11.06 -19.33
CA LEU A 40 -11.85 10.84 -17.91
C LEU A 40 -13.13 11.00 -17.09
N ARG A 41 -13.96 11.99 -17.44
CA ARG A 41 -15.30 12.18 -16.83
C ARG A 41 -16.20 10.97 -17.10
N SER A 42 -16.22 10.44 -18.32
CA SER A 42 -16.98 9.24 -18.66
C SER A 42 -16.50 8.00 -17.88
N ILE A 43 -15.19 7.79 -17.78
CA ILE A 43 -14.62 6.67 -17.00
C ILE A 43 -15.00 6.81 -15.52
N ALA A 44 -14.85 8.01 -14.94
CA ALA A 44 -15.23 8.26 -13.56
C ALA A 44 -16.74 8.06 -13.33
N ALA A 45 -17.59 8.46 -14.27
CA ALA A 45 -19.03 8.25 -14.20
C ALA A 45 -19.40 6.75 -14.21
N ILE A 46 -18.79 5.95 -15.10
CA ILE A 46 -18.98 4.48 -15.12
C ILE A 46 -18.54 3.87 -13.79
N CYS A 47 -17.40 4.34 -13.27
CA CYS A 47 -16.83 3.87 -12.02
C CYS A 47 -17.54 4.45 -10.77
N ARG A 48 -18.52 5.35 -10.92
CA ARG A 48 -19.17 6.10 -9.83
C ARG A 48 -18.18 6.83 -8.91
N ALA A 49 -17.03 7.23 -9.45
CA ALA A 49 -16.02 7.99 -8.74
C ALA A 49 -16.35 9.49 -8.82
N LYS A 50 -16.19 10.21 -7.70
CA LYS A 50 -16.34 11.67 -7.69
C LYS A 50 -15.11 12.31 -8.34
N VAL A 51 -15.30 13.20 -9.31
CA VAL A 51 -14.20 13.99 -9.89
C VAL A 51 -14.21 15.37 -9.25
N GLY A 52 -13.10 15.75 -8.62
CA GLY A 52 -12.85 17.10 -8.13
C GLY A 52 -11.74 17.76 -8.93
N HIS A 53 -11.85 19.07 -9.14
CA HIS A 53 -10.80 19.85 -9.78
C HIS A 53 -10.11 20.72 -8.73
N THR A 54 -8.78 20.81 -8.79
CA THR A 54 -8.04 21.78 -7.98
C THR A 54 -8.43 23.19 -8.45
N THR A 55 -8.61 24.14 -7.53
CA THR A 55 -8.87 25.53 -7.92
C THR A 55 -7.58 26.14 -8.48
N HIS A 56 -7.73 27.06 -9.45
CA HIS A 56 -6.60 27.83 -9.97
C HIS A 56 -5.82 28.46 -8.80
N TYR A 57 -4.50 28.30 -8.81
CA TYR A 57 -3.59 28.83 -7.78
C TYR A 57 -3.82 28.31 -6.35
N HIS A 58 -4.20 27.04 -6.18
CA HIS A 58 -4.28 26.42 -4.85
C HIS A 58 -3.11 25.46 -4.55
N PRO A 59 -1.95 25.97 -4.08
CA PRO A 59 -0.74 25.17 -3.87
C PRO A 59 -0.92 24.05 -2.82
N GLN A 60 -1.91 24.15 -1.93
CA GLN A 60 -2.17 23.11 -0.93
C GLN A 60 -2.76 21.83 -1.52
N CYS A 61 -3.60 21.95 -2.57
CA CYS A 61 -4.20 20.78 -3.23
C CYS A 61 -3.14 19.99 -4.01
N ASN A 62 -2.20 20.67 -4.66
CA ASN A 62 -1.16 20.01 -5.46
C ASN A 62 0.13 19.73 -4.67
N GLY A 63 0.29 20.30 -3.47
CA GLY A 63 1.54 20.23 -2.70
C GLY A 63 2.03 18.81 -2.39
N LYS A 64 1.12 17.83 -2.25
CA LYS A 64 1.50 16.41 -2.08
C LYS A 64 2.15 15.84 -3.34
N VAL A 65 1.58 16.14 -4.51
CA VAL A 65 2.08 15.69 -5.82
C VAL A 65 3.37 16.41 -6.16
N GLU A 66 3.45 17.72 -5.92
CA GLU A 66 4.66 18.52 -6.12
C GLU A 66 5.83 18.04 -5.24
N ARG A 67 5.56 17.74 -3.96
CA ARG A 67 6.57 17.18 -3.05
C ARG A 67 7.05 15.82 -3.55
N LEU A 68 6.14 14.96 -4.03
CA LEU A 68 6.50 13.68 -4.63
C LEU A 68 7.35 13.87 -5.88
N HIS A 69 6.98 14.81 -6.77
CA HIS A 69 7.75 15.12 -7.97
C HIS A 69 9.16 15.61 -7.64
N ARG A 70 9.32 16.44 -6.60
CA ARG A 70 10.65 16.90 -6.16
C ARG A 70 11.53 15.73 -5.69
N ILE A 71 10.97 14.83 -4.88
CA ILE A 71 11.66 13.63 -4.42
C ILE A 71 12.06 12.75 -5.61
N LEU A 72 11.14 12.53 -6.55
CA LEU A 72 11.37 11.71 -7.74
C LEU A 72 12.49 12.29 -8.62
N LYS A 73 12.43 13.61 -8.89
CA LYS A 73 13.48 14.30 -9.66
C LYS A 73 14.85 14.21 -8.98
N GLY A 74 14.88 14.34 -7.65
CA GLY A 74 16.11 14.17 -6.87
C GLY A 74 16.68 12.76 -6.98
N ALA A 75 15.83 11.73 -6.86
CA ALA A 75 16.24 10.34 -6.96
C ALA A 75 16.74 9.97 -8.38
N ILE A 76 16.09 10.48 -9.43
CA ILE A 76 16.55 10.32 -10.81
C ILE A 76 17.90 11.01 -11.00
N LYS A 77 18.07 12.24 -10.49
CA LYS A 77 19.33 12.99 -10.61
C LYS A 77 20.48 12.27 -9.88
N ALA A 78 20.20 11.64 -8.74
CA ALA A 78 21.19 10.87 -7.99
C ALA A 78 21.66 9.61 -8.72
N HIS A 79 20.81 9.01 -9.57
CA HIS A 79 21.18 7.85 -10.39
C HIS A 79 22.12 8.18 -11.56
N ASN A 80 22.23 9.47 -11.94
CA ASN A 80 23.16 10.02 -12.95
C ASN A 80 23.24 9.23 -14.28
N ASP A 81 22.10 8.72 -14.75
CA ASP A 81 22.01 7.86 -15.93
C ASP A 81 21.51 8.65 -17.15
N ILE A 82 22.21 8.50 -18.29
CA ILE A 82 21.85 9.11 -19.59
C ILE A 82 20.49 8.57 -20.06
N LYS A 83 20.12 7.34 -19.68
CA LYS A 83 18.85 6.70 -20.01
C LYS A 83 17.93 6.57 -18.78
N TRP A 84 17.61 7.70 -18.16
CA TRP A 84 16.76 7.77 -16.97
C TRP A 84 15.41 7.02 -17.05
N THR A 85 14.87 6.79 -18.26
CA THR A 85 13.63 6.02 -18.46
C THR A 85 13.80 4.52 -18.18
N GLU A 86 14.99 3.95 -18.45
CA GLU A 86 15.30 2.54 -18.18
C GLU A 86 15.54 2.32 -16.67
N SER A 87 16.12 3.31 -15.98
CA SER A 87 16.33 3.28 -14.52
C SER A 87 15.11 3.72 -13.70
N LEU A 88 14.08 4.29 -14.32
CA LEU A 88 12.86 4.75 -13.65
C LEU A 88 12.15 3.66 -12.82
N PRO A 89 11.95 2.42 -13.30
CA PRO A 89 11.35 1.35 -12.50
C PRO A 89 12.12 1.06 -11.22
N THR A 90 13.46 1.08 -11.28
CA THR A 90 14.35 0.85 -10.13
C THR A 90 14.26 1.99 -9.12
N VAL A 91 14.27 3.24 -9.60
CA VAL A 91 14.07 4.42 -8.74
C VAL A 91 12.72 4.37 -8.04
N LEU A 92 11.65 4.03 -8.76
CA LEU A 92 10.31 3.91 -8.19
C LEU A 92 10.20 2.76 -7.18
N LEU A 93 10.93 1.66 -7.38
CA LEU A 93 11.02 0.57 -6.41
C LEU A 93 11.67 1.06 -5.11
N GLY A 94 12.81 1.75 -5.20
CA GLY A 94 13.49 2.34 -4.06
C GLY A 94 12.59 3.31 -3.29
N LEU A 95 11.89 4.21 -3.99
CA LEU A 95 10.96 5.15 -3.35
C LEU A 95 9.77 4.47 -2.65
N ARG A 96 9.33 3.29 -3.13
CA ARG A 96 8.25 2.51 -2.50
C ARG A 96 8.72 1.74 -1.27
N ALA A 97 9.95 1.25 -1.30
CA ALA A 97 10.58 0.50 -0.21
C ALA A 97 11.19 1.41 0.87
N ALA A 98 11.47 2.68 0.55
CA ALA A 98 12.04 3.63 1.50
C ALA A 98 11.10 3.90 2.68
N LEU A 99 11.66 3.82 3.90
CA LEU A 99 10.96 4.17 5.13
C LEU A 99 10.75 5.68 5.19
N ARG A 100 9.50 6.10 5.39
CA ARG A 100 9.20 7.51 5.64
C ARG A 100 9.25 7.79 7.15
N PRO A 101 10.15 8.65 7.65
CA PRO A 101 10.31 8.88 9.08
C PRO A 101 9.03 9.45 9.71
N ASP A 102 8.32 10.32 8.99
CA ASP A 102 7.08 10.96 9.47
C ASP A 102 5.95 9.96 9.77
N ILE A 103 5.86 8.89 8.98
CA ILE A 103 4.76 7.91 9.01
C ILE A 103 5.21 6.59 9.66
N LYS A 104 6.53 6.39 9.82
CA LYS A 104 7.18 5.16 10.28
C LYS A 104 6.82 3.90 9.46
N HIS A 105 6.33 4.10 8.24
CA HIS A 105 5.96 3.03 7.32
C HIS A 105 6.49 3.34 5.91
N THR A 106 6.70 2.27 5.13
CA THR A 106 7.01 2.37 3.70
C THR A 106 5.72 2.53 2.90
N ILE A 107 5.78 3.12 1.71
CA ILE A 107 4.61 3.25 0.84
C ILE A 107 4.08 1.86 0.46
N ALA A 108 4.99 0.92 0.24
CA ALA A 108 4.64 -0.46 -0.07
C ALA A 108 3.84 -1.12 1.05
N GLN A 109 4.26 -0.97 2.30
CA GLN A 109 3.50 -1.47 3.46
C GLN A 109 2.11 -0.84 3.54
N MET A 110 1.99 0.46 3.29
CA MET A 110 0.70 1.14 3.34
C MET A 110 -0.27 0.68 2.24
N VAL A 111 0.25 0.32 1.07
CA VAL A 111 -0.58 -0.06 -0.08
C VAL A 111 -0.89 -1.56 -0.09
N TYR A 112 0.08 -2.41 0.26
CA TYR A 112 -0.02 -3.87 0.15
C TYR A 112 -0.11 -4.58 1.50
N GLY A 113 0.00 -3.86 2.62
CA GLY A 113 0.04 -4.44 3.97
C GLY A 113 1.35 -5.12 4.34
N THR A 114 2.33 -5.19 3.43
CA THR A 114 3.59 -5.91 3.62
C THR A 114 4.78 -5.13 3.08
N CYS A 115 5.98 -5.38 3.63
CA CYS A 115 7.22 -4.86 3.07
C CYS A 115 7.50 -5.50 1.71
N ILE A 116 7.92 -4.70 0.74
CA ILE A 116 8.55 -5.26 -0.47
C ILE A 116 9.91 -5.78 -0.06
N LYS A 117 10.15 -7.08 -0.30
CA LYS A 117 11.48 -7.66 -0.20
C LYS A 117 12.32 -7.20 -1.37
N LEU A 118 13.47 -6.59 -1.09
CA LEU A 118 14.40 -6.18 -2.13
C LEU A 118 15.22 -7.40 -2.61
N PRO A 119 15.74 -7.38 -3.85
CA PRO A 119 16.58 -8.46 -4.35
C PRO A 119 17.77 -8.77 -3.45
N ASP A 120 18.35 -7.75 -2.80
CA ASP A 120 19.46 -7.91 -1.86
C ASP A 120 19.07 -8.73 -0.62
N GLU A 121 17.89 -8.49 -0.04
CA GLU A 121 17.35 -9.28 1.08
C GLU A 121 17.00 -10.73 0.69
N PHE A 122 16.75 -10.97 -0.60
CA PHE A 122 16.51 -12.32 -1.12
C PHE A 122 17.82 -13.10 -1.26
N LEU A 123 18.88 -12.44 -1.72
CA LEU A 123 20.20 -13.05 -1.90
C LEU A 123 20.93 -13.23 -0.56
N ASN A 124 20.73 -12.30 0.36
CA ASN A 124 21.27 -12.30 1.72
C ASN A 124 20.10 -12.31 2.71
N PRO A 125 19.46 -13.46 2.95
CA PRO A 125 18.40 -13.52 3.96
C PRO A 125 19.01 -13.08 5.30
N PRO A 126 18.35 -12.16 6.04
CA PRO A 126 18.84 -11.80 7.36
C PRO A 126 18.96 -13.09 8.16
N THR A 127 20.15 -13.35 8.71
CA THR A 127 20.37 -14.47 9.61
C THR A 127 19.49 -14.21 10.82
N ILE A 128 18.28 -14.78 10.82
CA ILE A 128 17.38 -14.72 11.96
C ILE A 128 18.02 -15.64 13.00
N ASN A 129 18.99 -15.12 13.73
CA ASN A 129 19.53 -15.73 14.94
C ASN A 129 18.50 -15.51 16.07
N MET A 130 17.24 -15.87 15.80
CA MET A 130 16.26 -16.05 16.86
C MET A 130 16.56 -17.41 17.46
N ASP A 131 17.20 -17.37 18.63
CA ASP A 131 17.23 -18.51 19.53
C ASP A 131 15.82 -19.11 19.62
N PRO A 132 15.60 -20.36 19.19
CA PRO A 132 14.28 -20.99 19.17
C PRO A 132 13.57 -20.88 20.51
N GLN A 133 14.32 -20.88 21.61
CA GLN A 133 13.80 -20.72 22.96
C GLN A 133 13.16 -19.34 23.16
N LYS A 134 13.81 -18.25 22.71
CA LYS A 134 13.24 -16.89 22.80
C LYS A 134 11.95 -16.75 22.00
N PHE A 135 11.84 -17.42 20.86
CA PHE A 135 10.60 -17.41 20.07
C PHE A 135 9.47 -18.12 20.82
N VAL A 136 9.73 -19.31 21.36
CA VAL A 136 8.76 -20.07 22.16
C VAL A 136 8.31 -19.27 23.38
N THR A 137 9.23 -18.66 24.13
CA THR A 137 8.88 -17.85 25.32
C THR A 137 8.04 -16.64 24.93
N LYS A 138 8.36 -15.96 23.83
CA LYS A 138 7.58 -14.81 23.34
C LYS A 138 6.19 -15.22 22.88
N LEU A 139 6.07 -16.38 22.25
CA LEU A 139 4.79 -16.92 21.77
C LEU A 139 3.90 -17.38 22.93
N GLN A 140 4.49 -17.99 23.96
CA GLN A 140 3.82 -18.32 25.22
C GLN A 140 3.29 -17.08 25.93
N GLN A 141 4.10 -16.03 26.08
CA GLN A 141 3.64 -14.75 26.65
C GLN A 141 2.48 -14.16 25.84
N HIS A 142 2.58 -14.20 24.51
CA HIS A 142 1.53 -13.65 23.65
C HIS A 142 0.22 -14.45 23.70
N MET A 143 0.30 -15.76 23.97
CA MET A 143 -0.87 -16.61 24.21
C MET A 143 -1.46 -16.41 25.61
N GLU A 144 -0.65 -16.10 26.61
CA GLU A 144 -1.11 -15.73 27.96
C GLU A 144 -1.86 -14.39 27.96
N ASP A 145 -1.38 -13.42 27.19
CA ASP A 145 -2.06 -12.11 27.04
C ASP A 145 -3.42 -12.23 26.34
N ILE A 146 -3.62 -13.26 25.52
CA ILE A 146 -4.91 -13.59 24.89
C ILE A 146 -5.63 -14.60 25.79
N GLN A 147 -5.87 -14.25 27.06
CA GLN A 147 -6.81 -15.03 27.86
C GLN A 147 -8.22 -14.90 27.25
N PRO A 148 -8.96 -16.01 27.07
CA PRO A 148 -10.36 -15.94 26.71
C PRO A 148 -11.09 -15.16 27.80
N LEU A 149 -11.72 -14.03 27.44
CA LEU A 149 -12.67 -13.37 28.32
C LEU A 149 -13.67 -14.44 28.78
N GLU A 150 -13.84 -14.62 30.10
CA GLU A 150 -14.78 -15.61 30.63
C GLU A 150 -16.17 -15.31 30.07
N SER A 151 -16.52 -16.00 28.99
CA SER A 151 -17.81 -15.87 28.35
C SER A 151 -18.82 -16.59 29.24
N PRO A 152 -19.97 -15.97 29.57
CA PRO A 152 -21.02 -16.59 30.41
C PRO A 152 -21.52 -17.95 29.88
N CYS A 153 -21.19 -18.29 28.64
CA CYS A 153 -21.57 -19.53 27.98
C CYS A 153 -20.73 -20.75 28.38
N THR A 154 -19.62 -20.60 29.11
CA THR A 154 -18.85 -21.76 29.60
C THR A 154 -19.49 -22.33 30.87
N ARG A 155 -20.76 -22.76 30.75
CA ARG A 155 -21.41 -23.57 31.77
C ARG A 155 -20.65 -24.88 31.86
N LYS A 156 -19.76 -25.03 32.84
CA LYS A 156 -19.16 -26.33 33.21
C LYS A 156 -20.31 -27.28 33.55
N LYS A 157 -20.84 -27.99 32.55
CA LYS A 157 -21.78 -29.10 32.78
C LYS A 157 -20.99 -30.11 33.60
N LYS A 158 -21.42 -30.35 34.85
CA LYS A 158 -20.97 -31.53 35.59
C LYS A 158 -21.30 -32.72 34.71
N ASN A 159 -20.28 -33.46 34.29
CA ASN A 159 -20.46 -34.67 33.51
C ASN A 159 -21.41 -35.58 34.29
N PHE A 160 -22.63 -35.73 33.80
CA PHE A 160 -23.59 -36.65 34.38
C PHE A 160 -23.17 -38.05 33.96
N VAL A 161 -22.48 -38.76 34.85
CA VAL A 161 -22.12 -40.16 34.67
C VAL A 161 -23.24 -40.99 35.27
N HIS A 162 -23.95 -41.73 34.42
CA HIS A 162 -24.99 -42.67 34.83
C HIS A 162 -24.41 -43.71 35.79
N LYS A 163 -25.14 -44.07 36.85
CA LYS A 163 -24.61 -44.89 37.97
C LYS A 163 -24.06 -46.25 37.51
N GLU A 164 -24.60 -46.82 36.44
CA GLU A 164 -24.16 -48.12 35.91
C GLU A 164 -22.85 -48.10 35.11
N LEU A 165 -22.35 -46.91 34.72
CA LEU A 165 -21.08 -46.76 34.01
C LEU A 165 -19.89 -46.54 34.95
N LYS A 166 -20.09 -46.60 36.28
CA LYS A 166 -19.01 -46.48 37.27
C LYS A 166 -18.36 -47.80 37.67
N SER A 167 -18.92 -48.93 37.24
CA SER A 167 -18.37 -50.26 37.49
C SER A 167 -18.26 -51.03 36.17
N CYS A 168 -17.24 -50.70 35.40
CA CYS A 168 -16.60 -51.65 34.48
C CYS A 168 -15.13 -51.74 34.88
#